data_AF-A0A382JGL6-F1
#
_entry.id   AF-A0A382JGL6-F1
#
_cell.length_a   1.000
_cell.length_b   1.000
_cell.length_c   1.000
_cell.angle_alpha   90.00
_cell.angle_beta   90.00
_cell.angle_gamma   90.00
#
_symmetry.space_group_name_H-M   'P 1'
#
loop_
_entity.id
_entity.type
_entity.pdbx_description
1 polymer ?
#
loop_
_entity_poly.entity_id
_entity_poly.type
_entity_poly.pdbx_seq_one_letter_code
_entity_poly.pdbx_strand_id
1 'polypeptide(L)'
;MDQEFPISKAYSACPHDCPSTCALEVELPDQQHIGRVRGAKSNSYTSGIVCAKVARYAERTHHPDRLTTPMRRTGEKGTGQFSPLSWADAL
;
A
#
# COMPACT_ATOMS: atom_id res chain seq x y z
N MET A 1 -19.11 -20.68 5.25
CA MET A 1 -20.10 -19.59 5.40
C MET A 1 -19.48 -18.42 4.67
N ASP A 2 -19.54 -18.48 3.35
CA ASP A 2 -18.82 -17.55 2.47
C ASP A 2 -19.79 -16.43 2.17
N GLN A 3 -19.78 -15.40 3.02
CA GLN A 3 -20.50 -14.17 2.69
C GLN A 3 -19.69 -13.44 1.62
N GLU A 4 -20.14 -13.55 0.36
CA GLU A 4 -19.72 -12.69 -0.73
C GLU A 4 -20.18 -11.26 -0.42
N PHE A 5 -19.32 -10.47 0.21
CA PHE A 5 -19.49 -9.02 0.22
C PHE A 5 -19.27 -8.51 -1.21
N PRO A 6 -20.15 -7.63 -1.74
CA PRO A 6 -19.84 -6.94 -2.99
C PRO A 6 -18.58 -6.12 -2.75
N ILE A 7 -17.47 -6.52 -3.39
CA ILE A 7 -16.17 -5.88 -3.20
C ILE A 7 -16.27 -4.44 -3.72
N SER A 8 -16.27 -3.48 -2.78
CA SER A 8 -16.29 -2.06 -3.14
C SER A 8 -14.96 -1.64 -3.76
N LYS A 9 -14.97 -0.57 -4.57
CA LYS A 9 -13.79 -0.08 -5.27
C LYS A 9 -13.45 1.34 -4.83
N ALA A 10 -12.17 1.60 -4.66
CA ALA A 10 -11.61 2.94 -4.49
C ALA A 10 -10.66 3.29 -5.65
N TYR A 11 -10.46 4.58 -5.86
CA TYR A 11 -9.54 5.12 -6.87
C TYR A 11 -8.33 5.73 -6.18
N SER A 12 -7.15 5.52 -6.77
CA SER A 12 -5.89 6.05 -6.25
C SER A 12 -4.90 6.30 -7.38
N ALA A 13 -3.69 6.74 -7.04
CA ALA A 13 -2.57 6.90 -7.96
C ALA A 13 -1.37 6.07 -7.48
N CYS A 14 -0.59 5.55 -8.41
CA CYS A 14 0.65 4.85 -8.11
C CYS A 14 1.65 5.81 -7.44
N PRO A 15 2.15 5.50 -6.22
CA PRO A 15 3.06 6.37 -5.49
C PRO A 15 4.54 6.12 -5.84
N HIS A 16 4.83 5.27 -6.82
CA HIS A 16 6.22 5.07 -7.25
C HIS A 16 6.75 6.31 -7.97
N ASP A 17 8.02 6.59 -7.74
CA ASP A 17 8.79 7.57 -8.50
C ASP A 17 9.11 7.04 -9.90
N CYS A 18 8.09 7.07 -10.75
CA CYS A 18 8.11 6.65 -12.14
C CYS A 18 7.25 7.65 -12.92
N PRO A 19 7.64 8.05 -14.14
CA PRO A 19 6.94 9.08 -14.91
C PRO A 19 5.48 8.72 -15.24
N SER A 20 5.08 7.46 -15.11
CA SER A 20 3.73 7.05 -15.50
C SER A 20 2.62 7.45 -14.53
N THR A 21 2.91 7.60 -13.23
CA THR A 21 1.93 7.90 -12.15
C THR A 21 0.56 7.24 -12.39
N CYS A 22 0.55 5.92 -12.61
CA CYS A 22 -0.63 5.20 -13.10
C CYS A 22 -1.86 5.45 -12.20
N ALA A 23 -3.02 5.76 -12.80
CA ALA A 23 -4.29 5.74 -12.08
C ALA A 23 -4.68 4.30 -11.73
N LEU A 24 -5.19 4.08 -10.52
CA LEU A 24 -5.45 2.76 -9.94
C LEU A 24 -6.93 2.59 -9.58
N GLU A 25 -7.43 1.37 -9.77
CA GLU A 25 -8.63 0.83 -9.15
C GLU A 25 -8.20 -0.20 -8.09
N VAL A 26 -8.64 0.01 -6.85
CA VAL A 26 -8.31 -0.82 -5.70
C VAL A 26 -9.57 -1.45 -5.15
N GLU A 27 -9.57 -2.77 -5.03
CA GLU A 27 -10.62 -3.51 -4.33
C GLU A 27 -10.53 -3.31 -2.82
N LEU A 28 -11.67 -3.15 -2.14
CA LEU A 28 -11.80 -3.05 -0.70
C LEU A 28 -12.70 -4.20 -0.20
N PRO A 29 -12.12 -5.37 0.13
CA PRO A 29 -12.89 -6.50 0.68
C PRO A 29 -13.51 -6.20 2.04
N ASP A 30 -12.87 -5.34 2.83
CA ASP A 30 -13.37 -4.85 4.13
C ASP A 30 -12.81 -3.44 4.42
N GLN A 31 -13.06 -2.91 5.63
CA GLN A 31 -12.66 -1.54 6.01
C GLN A 31 -11.15 -1.39 6.30
N GLN A 32 -10.43 -2.48 6.53
CA GLN A 32 -9.02 -2.48 6.96
C GLN A 32 -8.06 -3.01 5.89
N HIS A 33 -8.55 -3.78 4.92
CA HIS A 33 -7.73 -4.40 3.91
C HIS A 33 -8.02 -3.89 2.50
N ILE A 34 -6.95 -3.75 1.72
CA ILE A 34 -7.04 -3.67 0.26
C ILE A 34 -6.91 -5.07 -0.34
N GLY A 35 -7.68 -5.33 -1.40
CA GLY A 35 -7.61 -6.52 -2.24
C GLY A 35 -6.78 -6.27 -3.50
N ARG A 36 -7.26 -6.77 -4.65
CA ARG A 36 -6.55 -6.63 -5.92
C ARG A 36 -6.39 -5.17 -6.32
N VAL A 37 -5.18 -4.83 -6.77
CA VAL A 37 -4.84 -3.52 -7.36
C VAL A 37 -4.65 -3.68 -8.86
N ARG A 38 -5.32 -2.82 -9.64
CA ARG A 38 -5.24 -2.81 -11.11
C ARG A 38 -5.23 -1.38 -11.64
N GLY A 39 -4.82 -1.21 -12.89
CA GLY A 39 -4.89 0.10 -13.53
C GLY A 39 -6.36 0.49 -13.77
N ALA A 40 -6.67 1.78 -13.59
CA ALA A 40 -7.99 2.30 -13.90
C ALA A 40 -8.23 2.23 -15.41
N LYS A 41 -9.34 1.61 -15.83
CA LYS A 41 -9.67 1.46 -17.26
C LYS A 41 -9.98 2.79 -17.94
N SER A 42 -10.46 3.77 -17.17
CA SER A 42 -10.78 5.12 -17.64
C SER A 42 -9.53 5.97 -17.93
N ASN A 43 -8.36 5.57 -17.45
CA ASN A 43 -7.11 6.28 -17.72
C ASN A 43 -6.54 5.87 -19.08
N SER A 44 -6.76 6.67 -20.11
CA SER A 44 -6.29 6.40 -21.47
C SER A 44 -4.77 6.22 -21.56
N TYR A 45 -4.02 6.97 -20.75
CA TYR A 45 -2.56 6.93 -20.76
C TYR A 45 -1.99 5.55 -20.42
N THR A 46 -2.50 4.88 -19.38
CA THR A 46 -2.04 3.52 -19.02
C THR A 46 -2.98 2.41 -19.48
N SER A 47 -4.19 2.74 -19.96
CA SER A 47 -5.18 1.81 -20.51
C SER A 47 -5.43 0.58 -19.63
N GLY A 48 -5.56 0.81 -18.31
CA GLY A 48 -5.79 -0.26 -17.33
C GLY A 48 -4.57 -1.13 -16.97
N ILE A 49 -3.40 -0.88 -17.58
CA ILE A 49 -2.17 -1.62 -17.31
C ILE A 49 -1.39 -1.00 -16.15
N VAL A 50 -0.84 -1.87 -15.31
CA VAL A 50 0.11 -1.52 -14.25
C VAL A 50 1.27 -2.52 -14.28
N CYS A 51 2.45 -2.11 -13.81
CA CYS A 51 3.60 -3.00 -13.74
C CYS A 51 3.44 -4.07 -12.63
N ALA A 52 4.25 -5.13 -12.69
CA ALA A 52 4.22 -6.22 -11.70
C ALA A 52 4.43 -5.75 -10.25
N LYS A 53 5.16 -4.65 -10.03
CA LYS A 53 5.34 -4.06 -8.69
C LYS A 53 4.00 -3.64 -8.09
N VAL A 54 3.20 -2.91 -8.87
CA VAL A 54 1.93 -2.32 -8.43
C VAL A 54 0.84 -3.38 -8.34
N ALA A 55 0.83 -4.34 -9.27
CA ALA A 55 -0.13 -5.46 -9.25
C ALA A 55 -0.08 -6.27 -7.92
N ARG A 56 1.04 -6.21 -7.20
CA ARG A 56 1.29 -6.93 -5.93
C ARG A 56 1.27 -6.02 -4.69
N TYR A 57 0.67 -4.83 -4.78
CA TYR A 57 0.65 -3.88 -3.66
C TYR A 57 -0.08 -4.36 -2.42
N ALA A 58 -1.08 -5.25 -2.57
CA ALA A 58 -1.71 -5.89 -1.42
C ALA A 58 -0.69 -6.66 -0.56
N GLU A 59 0.23 -7.40 -1.20
CA GLU A 59 1.28 -8.14 -0.51
C GLU A 59 2.20 -7.22 0.29
N ARG A 60 2.57 -6.06 -0.28
CA ARG A 60 3.41 -5.07 0.43
C ARG A 60 2.67 -4.36 1.56
N THR A 61 1.38 -4.06 1.36
CA THR A 61 0.55 -3.34 2.34
C THR A 61 0.27 -4.20 3.56
N HIS A 62 0.12 -5.50 3.36
CA HIS A 62 -0.20 -6.48 4.40
C HIS A 62 1.00 -7.35 4.82
N HIS A 63 2.22 -6.97 4.41
CA HIS A 63 3.42 -7.74 4.74
C HIS A 63 3.62 -7.78 6.27
N PRO A 64 3.97 -8.94 6.87
CA PRO A 64 4.18 -9.05 8.32
C PRO A 64 5.27 -8.09 8.84
N ASP A 65 6.30 -7.83 8.05
CA ASP A 65 7.40 -6.91 8.42
C ASP A 65 7.11 -5.43 8.11
N ARG A 66 5.85 -5.07 7.79
CA ARG A 66 5.51 -3.67 7.52
C ARG A 66 5.71 -2.82 8.78
N LEU A 67 6.36 -1.66 8.61
CA LEU A 67 6.49 -0.68 9.70
C LEU A 67 5.12 -0.05 10.00
N THR A 68 4.57 -0.35 11.17
CA THR A 68 3.23 0.10 11.62
C THR A 68 3.27 1.06 12.81
N THR A 69 4.40 1.16 13.49
CA THR A 69 4.59 2.00 14.69
C THR A 69 5.85 2.87 14.51
N PRO A 70 5.88 4.11 15.02
CA PRO A 70 7.11 4.90 15.06
C PRO A 70 8.22 4.18 15.83
N MET A 71 9.46 4.34 15.37
CA MET A 71 10.63 3.66 15.93
C MET A 71 11.74 4.68 16.21
N ARG A 72 12.25 4.70 17.43
CA ARG A 72 13.41 5.52 17.83
C ARG A 72 14.68 4.71 17.65
N ARG A 73 15.66 5.27 16.95
CA ARG A 73 17.01 4.68 16.87
C ARG A 73 17.69 4.75 18.24
N THR A 74 18.18 3.63 18.73
CA THR A 74 18.83 3.52 20.05
C THR A 74 20.34 3.23 19.96
N GLY A 75 20.84 2.82 18.79
CA GLY A 75 22.26 2.57 18.54
C GLY A 75 22.86 3.43 17.41
N GLU A 76 24.08 3.09 17.00
CA GLU A 76 24.78 3.76 15.90
C GLU A 76 24.04 3.63 14.56
N LYS A 77 24.26 4.56 13.63
CA LYS A 77 23.63 4.53 12.30
C LYS A 77 24.04 3.26 11.56
N GLY A 78 23.07 2.53 11.02
CA GLY A 78 23.31 1.30 10.25
C GLY A 78 23.29 0.02 11.07
N THR A 79 23.19 0.09 12.40
CA THR A 79 23.15 -1.10 13.28
C THR A 79 21.78 -1.78 13.36
N GLY A 80 20.73 -1.15 12.84
CA GLY A 80 19.36 -1.69 12.94
C GLY A 80 18.77 -1.66 14.36
N GLN A 81 19.39 -0.97 15.31
CA GLN A 81 18.91 -0.91 16.69
C GLN A 81 17.83 0.17 16.86
N PHE A 82 16.59 -0.28 17.07
CA PHE A 82 15.43 0.57 17.28
C PHE A 82 14.54 0.06 18.41
N SER A 83 13.84 0.99 19.08
CA SER A 83 12.76 0.70 20.02
C SER A 83 11.47 1.42 19.60
N PRO A 84 10.27 0.85 19.84
CA PRO A 84 9.01 1.54 19.59
C PRO A 84 8.92 2.89 20.32
N LEU A 85 8.19 3.83 19.72
CA LEU A 85 7.92 5.15 20.28
C LEU A 85 6.47 5.57 19.98
N SER A 86 5.87 6.39 20.83
CA SER A 86 4.56 6.98 20.54
C SER A 86 4.62 7.96 19.37
N TRP A 87 3.49 8.20 18.69
CA TRP A 87 3.42 9.26 17.68
C TRP A 87 3.66 10.65 18.25
N ALA A 88 3.20 10.92 19.48
CA ALA A 88 3.38 12.21 20.14
C ALA A 88 4.86 12.51 20.42
N ASP A 89 5.65 11.50 20.80
CA ASP A 89 7.08 11.68 21.06
C ASP A 89 7.94 11.64 19.78
N ALA A 90 7.37 11.22 18.64
CA ALA A 90 8.07 11.09 17.37
C ALA A 90 8.00 12.37 16.50
N LEU A 91 7.01 13.23 16.75
CA LEU A 91 6.83 14.54 16.12
C LEU A 91 7.61 15.62 16.87
#